data_AF-A0A6L2PNW7-F1
#
_entry.id   AF-A0A6L2PNW7-F1
#
_cell.length_a   1.000
_cell.length_b   1.000
_cell.length_c   1.000
_cell.angle_alpha   90.00
_cell.angle_beta   90.00
_cell.angle_gamma   90.00
#
_symmetry.space_group_name_H-M   'P 1'
#
loop_
_entity.id
_entity.type
_entity.pdbx_description
1 polymer ?
#
loop_
_entity_poly.entity_id
_entity_poly.type
_entity_poly.pdbx_seq_one_letter_code
_entity_poly.pdbx_strand_id
1 'polypeptide(L)'
;MAKAAFNKKKTPFTSTLDLNLRKKLVKCYIWSTALYGAETWTLRTVDQKHLGNFEMWCWRRMEKSSWTDRVRNEEVLLRVSEERNILHEIRKRKVRTIVPQIVKV
;
A
#
# COMPACT_ATOMS: atom_id res chain seq x y z
N MET A 1 -10.22 -5.70 -3.30
CA MET A 1 -9.37 -6.88 -3.53
C MET A 1 -8.15 -6.93 -2.62
N ALA A 2 -7.29 -5.91 -2.57
CA ALA A 2 -6.06 -5.92 -1.75
C ALA A 2 -6.29 -6.11 -0.24
N LYS A 3 -7.35 -5.50 0.33
CA LYS A 3 -7.75 -5.69 1.74
C LYS A 3 -8.10 -7.14 2.07
N ALA A 4 -8.78 -7.84 1.16
CA ALA A 4 -9.12 -9.26 1.32
C ALA A 4 -7.86 -10.14 1.24
N ALA A 5 -6.94 -9.83 0.32
CA ALA A 5 -5.65 -10.52 0.20
C ALA A 5 -4.81 -10.39 1.49
N PHE A 6 -4.79 -9.21 2.11
CA PHE A 6 -4.14 -8.99 3.40
C PHE A 6 -4.74 -9.88 4.50
N ASN A 7 -6.07 -9.90 4.62
CA ASN A 7 -6.74 -10.70 5.65
C ASN A 7 -6.52 -12.20 5.45
N LYS A 8 -6.47 -12.68 4.20
CA LYS A 8 -6.22 -14.08 3.86
C LYS A 8 -4.82 -14.55 4.26
N LYS A 9 -3.83 -13.64 4.30
CA LYS A 9 -2.44 -13.91 4.70
C LYS A 9 -2.03 -13.09 5.93
N LYS A 10 -2.93 -12.88 6.89
CA LYS A 10 -2.69 -12.00 8.05
C LYS A 10 -1.57 -12.46 8.98
N THR A 11 -1.39 -13.78 9.14
CA THR A 11 -0.44 -14.38 10.09
C THR A 11 1.02 -13.91 9.89
N PRO A 12 1.62 -13.93 8.68
CA PRO A 12 2.99 -13.43 8.48
C PRO A 12 3.13 -11.91 8.62
N PHE A 13 2.05 -11.14 8.47
CA PHE A 13 2.10 -9.67 8.62
C PHE A 13 1.97 -9.22 10.08
N THR A 14 1.44 -10.07 10.96
CA THR A 14 1.16 -9.77 12.37
C THR A 14 1.95 -10.67 13.35
N SER A 15 2.78 -11.57 12.85
CA SER A 15 3.65 -12.44 13.66
C SER A 15 4.76 -11.65 14.38
N THR A 16 5.52 -12.33 15.25
CA THR A 16 6.68 -11.79 15.99
C THR A 16 7.93 -11.60 15.12
N LEU A 17 7.78 -11.59 13.78
CA LEU A 17 8.88 -11.38 12.85
C LEU A 17 9.45 -9.96 12.92
N ASP A 18 10.70 -9.82 12.50
CA ASP A 18 11.36 -8.52 12.36
C ASP A 18 10.50 -7.53 11.55
N LEU A 19 10.53 -6.26 11.98
CA LEU A 19 9.72 -5.21 11.38
C LEU A 19 10.07 -5.02 9.91
N ASN A 20 11.35 -5.08 9.53
CA ASN A 20 11.76 -4.91 8.14
C ASN A 20 11.30 -6.08 7.27
N LEU A 21 11.31 -7.31 7.80
CA LEU A 21 10.80 -8.46 7.07
C LEU A 21 9.29 -8.34 6.81
N ARG A 22 8.51 -7.94 7.83
CA ARG A 22 7.06 -7.69 7.68
C ARG A 22 6.78 -6.58 6.67
N LYS A 23 7.55 -5.49 6.68
CA LYS A 23 7.46 -4.42 5.68
C LYS A 23 7.69 -4.93 4.27
N LYS A 24 8.76 -5.70 4.05
CA LYS A 24 9.06 -6.31 2.75
C LYS A 24 7.91 -7.20 2.27
N LEU A 25 7.35 -8.04 3.14
CA LEU A 25 6.21 -8.88 2.79
C LEU A 25 4.96 -8.08 2.43
N VAL A 26 4.63 -7.05 3.21
CA VAL A 26 3.52 -6.14 2.92
C VAL A 26 3.69 -5.48 1.55
N LYS A 27 4.87 -4.92 1.27
CA LYS A 27 5.18 -4.32 -0.04
C LYS A 27 5.09 -5.37 -1.16
N CYS A 28 5.72 -6.53 -1.01
CA CYS A 28 5.71 -7.56 -2.06
C CYS A 28 4.31 -8.05 -2.43
N TYR A 29 3.44 -8.32 -1.45
CA TYR A 29 2.12 -8.92 -1.71
C TYR A 29 1.00 -7.88 -1.88
N ILE A 30 0.96 -6.88 -1.01
CA ILE A 30 -0.13 -5.90 -1.03
C ILE A 30 0.09 -4.88 -2.13
N TRP A 31 1.31 -4.33 -2.28
CA TRP A 31 1.53 -3.30 -3.30
C TRP A 31 1.39 -3.94 -4.67
N SER A 32 1.90 -5.16 -4.90
CA SER A 32 1.71 -5.84 -6.20
C SER A 32 0.22 -6.00 -6.55
N THR A 33 -0.61 -6.44 -5.59
CA THR A 33 -2.05 -6.59 -5.80
C THR A 33 -2.73 -5.24 -6.07
N ALA A 34 -2.36 -4.19 -5.34
CA ALA A 34 -2.92 -2.85 -5.51
C ALA A 34 -2.48 -2.21 -6.84
N LEU A 35 -1.22 -2.38 -7.23
CA LEU A 35 -0.65 -1.89 -8.48
C LEU A 35 -1.32 -2.56 -9.67
N TYR A 36 -1.48 -3.88 -9.65
CA TYR A 36 -2.19 -4.63 -10.69
C TYR A 36 -3.65 -4.18 -10.87
N GLY A 37 -4.36 -3.99 -9.75
CA GLY A 37 -5.73 -3.45 -9.80
C GLY A 37 -5.79 -2.01 -10.32
N ALA A 38 -4.79 -1.18 -9.99
CA ALA A 38 -4.72 0.21 -10.44
C ALA A 38 -4.30 0.35 -11.91
N GLU A 39 -3.63 -0.66 -12.50
CA GLU A 39 -3.31 -0.68 -13.93
C GLU A 39 -4.60 -0.76 -14.78
N THR A 40 -5.57 -1.57 -14.36
CA THR A 40 -6.83 -1.81 -15.11
C THR A 40 -7.92 -0.77 -14.86
N TRP A 41 -7.81 0.06 -13.82
CA TRP A 41 -8.82 1.06 -13.45
C TRP A 41 -8.35 2.51 -13.69
N THR A 42 -9.30 3.40 -13.95
CA THR A 42 -9.05 4.85 -14.01
C THR A 42 -8.94 5.41 -12.59
N LEU A 43 -7.83 6.07 -12.26
CA LEU A 43 -7.58 6.63 -10.92
C LEU A 43 -8.33 7.94 -10.72
N ARG A 44 -9.56 7.87 -10.22
CA ARG A 44 -10.29 9.07 -9.80
C ARG A 44 -9.75 9.59 -8.47
N THR A 45 -10.01 10.85 -8.16
CA THR A 45 -9.59 11.48 -6.89
C THR A 45 -10.08 10.72 -5.66
N VAL A 46 -11.30 10.20 -5.72
CA VAL A 46 -11.91 9.35 -4.67
C VAL A 46 -11.10 8.07 -4.47
N ASP A 47 -10.71 7.40 -5.56
CA ASP A 47 -9.93 6.16 -5.52
C ASP A 47 -8.53 6.41 -4.94
N GLN A 48 -7.91 7.56 -5.26
CA GLN A 48 -6.63 7.97 -4.67
C GLN A 48 -6.72 8.16 -3.15
N LYS A 49 -7.81 8.77 -2.66
CA LYS A 49 -8.06 8.92 -1.22
C LYS A 49 -8.27 7.57 -0.53
N HIS A 50 -9.04 6.67 -1.15
CA HIS A 50 -9.22 5.31 -0.63
C HIS A 50 -7.90 4.54 -0.58
N LEU A 51 -7.04 4.73 -1.57
CA LEU A 51 -5.74 4.08 -1.62
C LEU A 51 -4.81 4.57 -0.51
N GLY A 52 -4.78 5.88 -0.24
CA GLY A 52 -4.03 6.44 0.89
C GLY A 52 -4.54 5.94 2.25
N ASN A 53 -5.88 5.86 2.41
CA ASN A 53 -6.47 5.27 3.62
C ASN A 53 -6.14 3.78 3.76
N PHE A 54 -6.09 3.06 2.64
CA PHE A 54 -5.73 1.65 2.60
C PHE A 54 -4.26 1.41 2.97
N GLU A 55 -3.34 2.22 2.45
CA GLU A 55 -1.92 2.20 2.82
C GLU A 55 -1.74 2.39 4.34
N MET A 56 -2.39 3.42 4.91
CA MET A 56 -2.35 3.64 6.37
C MET A 56 -2.96 2.48 7.16
N TRP A 57 -4.04 1.89 6.68
CA TRP A 57 -4.67 0.73 7.32
C TRP A 57 -3.72 -0.48 7.34
N CYS A 58 -2.98 -0.73 6.26
CA CYS A 58 -1.97 -1.80 6.20
C CYS A 58 -0.85 -1.57 7.21
N TRP A 59 -0.31 -0.35 7.29
CA TRP A 59 0.76 -0.02 8.23
C TRP A 59 0.33 -0.17 9.68
N ARG A 60 -0.83 0.37 10.05
CA ARG A 60 -1.39 0.22 11.41
C ARG A 60 -1.56 -1.26 11.79
N ARG A 61 -2.04 -2.08 10.85
CA ARG A 61 -2.29 -3.49 11.15
C ARG A 61 -1.01 -4.31 11.30
N MET A 62 0.04 -3.94 10.56
CA MET A 62 1.37 -4.53 10.69
C MET A 62 2.07 -4.08 11.98
N GLU A 63 2.00 -2.79 12.31
CA GLU A 63 2.54 -2.21 13.55
C GLU A 63 1.81 -2.73 14.80
N LYS A 64 0.57 -3.21 14.64
CA LYS A 64 -0.36 -3.63 15.71
C LYS A 64 -0.93 -2.47 16.53
N SER A 65 -0.84 -1.24 16.01
CA SER A 65 -1.52 -0.07 16.60
C SER A 65 -3.02 -0.32 16.69
N SER A 66 -3.57 -0.25 17.91
CA SER A 66 -5.00 -0.28 18.14
C SER A 66 -5.65 1.03 17.73
N TRP A 67 -6.94 1.00 17.44
CA TRP A 67 -7.72 2.23 17.27
C TRP A 67 -7.82 3.01 18.60
N THR A 68 -7.75 2.31 19.73
CA THR A 68 -7.78 2.87 21.10
C THR A 68 -6.58 3.77 21.37
N ASP A 69 -5.44 3.47 20.75
CA ASP A 69 -4.19 4.21 20.97
C ASP A 69 -4.23 5.63 20.37
N ARG A 70 -5.26 5.94 19.55
CA ARG A 70 -5.49 7.24 18.89
C ARG A 70 -4.24 7.84 18.24
N VAL A 71 -3.33 6.98 17.79
CA VAL A 71 -2.04 7.37 17.19
C VAL A 71 -2.28 8.12 15.88
N ARG A 72 -1.60 9.25 15.69
CA ARG A 72 -1.67 10.04 14.43
C ARG A 72 -1.06 9.27 13.26
N ASN A 73 -1.46 9.59 12.03
CA ASN A 73 -0.94 8.91 10.84
C ASN A 73 0.57 9.14 10.65
N GLU A 74 1.06 10.34 10.97
CA GLU A 74 2.49 10.69 10.91
C GLU A 74 3.32 9.83 11.87
N GLU A 75 2.83 9.67 13.10
CA GLU A 75 3.48 8.85 14.12
C GLU A 75 3.56 7.36 13.71
N VAL A 76 2.52 6.82 13.07
CA VAL A 76 2.56 5.45 12.50
C VAL A 76 3.65 5.33 11.43
N LEU A 77 3.79 6.34 10.56
CA LEU A 77 4.81 6.34 9.51
C LEU A 77 6.22 6.45 10.09
N LEU A 78 6.42 7.26 11.14
CA LEU A 78 7.68 7.37 11.86
C LEU A 78 8.10 6.04 12.49
N ARG A 79 7.19 5.36 13.18
CA ARG A 79 7.47 4.06 13.82
C ARG A 79 7.79 2.96 12.81
N VAL A 80 7.15 3.01 11.65
CA VAL A 80 7.41 2.07 10.56
C VAL A 80 8.65 2.48 9.75
N SER A 81 9.10 3.74 9.90
CA SER A 81 10.16 4.38 9.12
C SER A 81 9.89 4.28 7.61
N GLU A 82 8.67 4.65 7.20
CA GLU A 82 8.21 4.61 5.82
C GLU A 82 7.42 5.85 5.45
N GLU A 83 7.37 6.16 4.15
CA GLU A 83 6.59 7.25 3.59
C GLU A 83 5.43 6.72 2.73
N ARG A 84 4.44 7.58 2.47
CA ARG A 84 3.32 7.24 1.58
C ARG A 84 3.82 7.15 0.14
N ASN A 85 3.89 5.94 -0.39
CA ASN A 85 4.55 5.68 -1.66
C ASN A 85 3.62 5.00 -2.68
N ILE A 86 2.53 4.37 -2.25
CA ILE A 86 1.69 3.57 -3.16
C ILE A 86 1.11 4.39 -4.32
N LEU A 87 0.70 5.63 -4.06
CA LEU A 87 0.14 6.52 -5.07
C LEU A 87 1.21 7.01 -6.05
N HIS A 88 2.42 7.29 -5.54
CA HIS A 88 3.56 7.70 -6.35
C HIS A 88 3.97 6.58 -7.31
N GLU A 89 4.11 5.35 -6.81
CA GLU A 89 4.43 4.17 -7.64
C GLU A 89 3.39 3.90 -8.72
N ILE A 90 2.09 4.01 -8.39
CA ILE A 90 1.03 3.82 -9.39
C ILE A 90 1.11 4.89 -10.48
N ARG A 91 1.28 6.16 -10.12
CA ARG A 91 1.41 7.26 -11.10
C ARG A 91 2.61 7.04 -12.01
N LYS A 92 3.77 6.72 -11.43
CA LYS A 92 5.00 6.40 -12.16
C LYS A 92 4.81 5.24 -13.14
N ARG A 93 4.12 4.16 -12.72
CA ARG A 93 3.84 3.02 -13.60
C ARG A 93 2.86 3.36 -14.71
N LYS A 94 1.77 4.10 -14.43
CA LYS A 94 0.84 4.53 -15.49
C LYS A 94 1.54 5.37 -16.55
N VAL A 95 2.39 6.33 -16.17
CA VAL A 95 3.21 7.09 -17.12
C VAL A 95 4.06 6.14 -17.98
N ARG A 96 4.76 5.18 -17.34
CA ARG A 96 5.59 4.20 -18.07
C ARG A 96 4.78 3.28 -19.00
N THR A 97 3.54 2.94 -18.69
CA THR A 97 2.71 2.08 -19.54
C THR A 97 2.06 2.86 -20.68
N ILE A 98 1.72 4.14 -20.46
CA ILE A 98 1.05 5.00 -21.45
C ILE A 98 2.04 5.59 -22.47
N VAL A 99 3.22 6.06 -22.02
CA VAL A 99 4.23 6.69 -22.90
C VAL A 99 4.67 5.81 -24.09
N PRO A 100 4.91 4.49 -23.93
CA PRO A 100 5.26 3.61 -25.05
C PRO A 100 4.13 3.37 -26.05
N GLN A 101 2.87 3.61 -25.69
CA GLN A 101 1.73 3.47 -26.62
C GLN A 101 1.57 4.70 -27.51
N ILE A 102 2.07 5.87 -27.08
CA ILE A 102 1.96 7.14 -27.82
C ILE A 102 3.16 7.35 -28.75
N VAL A 103 4.36 6.93 -28.35
CA VAL A 103 5.61 7.17 -29.11
C VAL A 103 5.89 6.06 -30.16
N LYS A 104 5.09 4.99 -30.19
CA LYS A 104 5.16 3.92 -31.19
C LYS A 104 4.14 4.06 -32.34
N VAL A 105 3.75 5.30 -32.64
CA VAL A 105 2.95 5.65 -33.83
C VAL A 105 3.80 6.48 -34.76
#